data_AF-A0A133KZX4-F1
#
_entry.id   AF-A0A133KZX4-F1
#
_cell.length_a   1.000
_cell.length_b   1.000
_cell.length_c   1.000
_cell.angle_alpha   90.00
_cell.angle_beta   90.00
_cell.angle_gamma   90.00
#
_symmetry.space_group_name_H-M   'P 1'
#
loop_
_entity.id
_entity.type
_entity.pdbx_description
1 polymer ?
#
loop_
_entity_poly.entity_id
_entity_poly.type
_entity_poly.pdbx_seq_one_letter_code
_entity_poly.pdbx_strand_id
1 'polypeptide(L)'
;MAEWRWHYAVDTCGVKDDRPLETEIDIRKSSNQPLEMELELNFDGMWNLRAKRWTMGTMNTFGLGHDVVDVAAFAEQLGQPGSHMRALFSVREVRQAADRARQKNDGEAVHLAAKWAGKEAFLKAWCDFLGGAPFPFTLDNFPWREIEILDDSRGVPHVSLSGDASPAFQTDYLGLIPDVRISLSHDGPVASAVVMIQSGNNSREIR
;
A
#
# COMPACT_ATOMS: atom_id res chain seq x y z
N MET A 1 -23.09 21.53 19.43
CA MET A 1 -21.97 20.70 19.93
C MET A 1 -22.28 19.28 19.52
N ALA A 2 -21.64 18.80 18.46
CA ALA A 2 -21.92 17.52 17.83
C ALA A 2 -20.82 16.52 18.19
N GLU A 3 -21.27 15.38 18.65
CA GLU A 3 -20.56 14.24 19.24
C GLU A 3 -20.00 13.37 18.11
N TRP A 4 -18.66 13.26 18.03
CA TRP A 4 -17.97 12.49 17.01
C TRP A 4 -18.02 11.00 17.35
N ARG A 5 -18.72 10.21 16.53
CA ARG A 5 -18.72 8.74 16.62
C ARG A 5 -18.02 8.14 15.39
N TRP A 6 -16.72 7.92 15.51
CA TRP A 6 -16.08 6.75 14.89
C TRP A 6 -16.30 5.58 15.83
N HIS A 7 -17.41 4.86 15.65
CA HIS A 7 -17.68 3.59 16.32
C HIS A 7 -18.17 2.62 15.25
N TYR A 8 -17.45 1.50 15.11
CA TYR A 8 -17.79 0.31 14.32
C TYR A 8 -17.76 0.46 12.79
N ALA A 9 -16.61 0.12 12.21
CA ALA A 9 -16.52 -0.57 10.92
C ALA A 9 -15.70 -1.87 11.10
N VAL A 10 -16.07 -2.65 12.11
CA VAL A 10 -16.00 -4.11 12.08
C VAL A 10 -17.42 -4.54 12.40
N ASP A 11 -18.24 -4.71 11.37
CA ASP A 11 -19.47 -5.49 11.50
C ASP A 11 -19.71 -6.23 10.19
N THR A 12 -19.45 -7.52 10.26
CA THR A 12 -19.78 -8.52 9.27
C THR A 12 -21.30 -8.60 9.11
N CYS A 13 -21.84 -8.20 7.96
CA CYS A 13 -23.17 -8.62 7.54
C CYS A 13 -23.05 -9.59 6.35
N GLY A 14 -22.54 -10.79 6.66
CA GLY A 14 -22.88 -11.98 5.90
C GLY A 14 -24.39 -12.21 6.01
N VAL A 15 -25.04 -12.36 4.87
CA VAL A 15 -26.47 -12.67 4.78
C VAL A 15 -26.71 -14.02 5.48
N LYS A 16 -27.87 -14.17 6.12
CA LYS A 16 -28.29 -15.33 6.95
C LYS A 16 -28.40 -16.69 6.23
N ASP A 17 -27.75 -16.87 5.08
CA ASP A 17 -27.62 -18.20 4.44
C ASP A 17 -26.32 -18.39 3.64
N ASP A 18 -25.37 -17.44 3.73
CA ASP A 18 -24.06 -17.63 3.10
C ASP A 18 -23.15 -18.33 4.10
N ARG A 19 -22.94 -19.63 3.87
CA ARG A 19 -21.76 -20.30 4.44
C ARG A 19 -20.54 -19.51 3.95
N PRO A 20 -19.77 -18.83 4.82
CA PRO A 20 -18.52 -18.27 4.39
C PRO A 20 -17.68 -19.46 3.93
N LEU A 21 -17.19 -19.41 2.69
CA LEU A 21 -16.08 -20.26 2.30
C LEU A 21 -14.91 -19.83 3.16
N GLU A 22 -14.77 -20.45 4.32
CA GLU A 22 -13.53 -20.43 5.10
C GLU A 22 -12.47 -21.05 4.19
N THR A 23 -11.71 -20.21 3.48
CA THR A 23 -10.39 -20.61 3.02
C THR A 23 -9.51 -20.71 4.25
N GLU A 24 -9.50 -21.89 4.84
CA GLU A 24 -8.48 -22.36 5.77
C GLU A 24 -7.13 -22.24 5.04
N ILE A 25 -6.36 -21.19 5.36
CA ILE A 25 -4.98 -21.10 4.90
C ILE A 25 -4.17 -22.01 5.82
N ASP A 26 -3.90 -23.22 5.34
CA ASP A 26 -2.95 -24.13 5.95
C ASP A 26 -1.54 -23.52 5.86
N ILE A 27 -1.14 -22.82 6.93
CA ILE A 27 0.22 -22.28 7.06
C ILE A 27 1.15 -23.49 7.24
N ARG A 28 1.70 -23.98 6.13
CA ARG A 28 2.82 -24.93 6.15
C ARG A 28 3.94 -24.33 7.00
N LYS A 29 4.13 -24.86 8.20
CA LYS A 29 5.36 -24.63 8.98
C LYS A 29 6.50 -25.31 8.23
N SER A 30 7.48 -24.49 7.84
CA SER A 30 8.71 -24.80 7.09
C SER A 30 8.60 -24.77 5.55
N SER A 31 9.19 -23.73 4.97
CA SER A 31 9.68 -23.77 3.59
C SER A 31 10.98 -24.57 3.58
N ASN A 32 10.97 -25.75 2.96
CA ASN A 32 12.20 -26.43 2.61
C ASN A 32 12.75 -25.73 1.36
N GLN A 33 13.85 -25.00 1.49
CA GLN A 33 14.50 -24.36 0.33
C GLN A 33 15.32 -25.38 -0.46
N PRO A 34 15.34 -25.33 -1.81
CA PRO A 34 16.13 -26.25 -2.59
C PRO A 34 17.63 -25.91 -2.42
N LEU A 35 18.40 -26.87 -1.92
CA LEU A 35 19.86 -26.83 -1.98
C LEU A 35 20.29 -27.62 -3.21
N GLU A 36 20.92 -26.97 -4.19
CA GLU A 36 21.75 -27.72 -5.14
C GLU A 36 23.11 -28.02 -4.48
N MET A 37 23.46 -29.30 -4.49
CA MET A 37 24.75 -29.79 -4.03
C MET A 37 25.68 -29.94 -5.22
N GLU A 38 26.76 -29.17 -5.25
CA GLU A 38 27.85 -29.40 -6.19
C GLU A 38 28.91 -30.29 -5.53
N LEU A 39 29.28 -31.37 -6.24
CA LEU A 39 30.36 -32.28 -5.88
C LEU A 39 31.58 -31.94 -6.74
N GLU A 40 32.63 -31.38 -6.13
CA GLU A 40 33.92 -31.20 -6.79
C GLU A 40 34.91 -32.29 -6.34
N LEU A 41 35.57 -32.91 -7.33
CA LEU A 41 36.70 -33.84 -7.13
C LEU A 41 37.99 -33.06 -7.08
N ASN A 42 38.73 -33.16 -5.98
CA ASN A 42 40.10 -32.69 -5.92
C ASN A 42 41.06 -33.70 -6.57
N PHE A 43 42.24 -33.21 -6.97
CA PHE A 43 43.30 -34.02 -7.59
C PHE A 43 43.87 -35.13 -6.67
N ASP A 44 43.59 -35.08 -5.37
CA ASP A 44 44.00 -36.06 -4.36
C ASP A 44 42.92 -37.12 -4.02
N GLY A 45 41.76 -37.07 -4.68
CA GLY A 45 40.67 -38.04 -4.52
C GLY A 45 39.72 -37.78 -3.35
N MET A 46 39.83 -36.64 -2.64
CA MET A 46 38.86 -36.25 -1.63
C MET A 46 37.71 -35.41 -2.22
N TRP A 47 36.47 -35.72 -1.78
CA TRP A 47 35.27 -34.97 -2.13
C TRP A 47 35.04 -33.82 -1.16
N ASN A 48 34.86 -32.59 -1.66
CA ASN A 48 34.36 -31.48 -0.86
C ASN A 48 32.90 -31.19 -1.21
N LEU A 49 32.07 -31.08 -0.17
CA LEU A 49 30.68 -30.64 -0.28
C LEU A 49 30.64 -29.13 -0.03
N ARG A 50 30.35 -28.34 -1.07
CA ARG A 50 30.08 -26.91 -0.93
C ARG A 50 28.61 -26.64 -1.18
N ALA A 51 27.90 -26.22 -0.13
CA ALA A 51 26.59 -25.61 -0.30
C ALA A 51 26.78 -24.20 -0.88
N LYS A 52 26.48 -24.01 -2.16
CA LYS A 52 26.35 -22.66 -2.73
C LYS A 52 24.99 -22.10 -2.30
N ARG A 53 25.01 -21.16 -1.34
CA ARG A 53 23.81 -20.39 -1.01
C ARG A 53 23.65 -19.28 -2.04
N TRP A 54 22.78 -19.50 -3.02
CA TRP A 54 22.28 -18.39 -3.83
C TRP A 54 21.42 -17.50 -2.91
N THR A 55 21.82 -16.26 -2.69
CA THR A 55 20.84 -15.21 -2.35
C THR A 55 20.10 -14.90 -3.64
N MET A 56 19.16 -15.76 -4.02
CA MET A 56 18.04 -15.30 -4.82
C MET A 56 17.46 -14.16 -4.01
N GLY A 57 17.51 -12.92 -4.51
CA GLY A 57 16.96 -11.77 -3.79
C GLY A 57 15.50 -12.08 -3.52
N THR A 58 15.18 -12.59 -2.34
CA THR A 58 13.82 -12.92 -1.96
C THR A 58 13.12 -11.59 -1.80
N MET A 59 12.32 -11.20 -2.80
CA MET A 59 11.39 -10.10 -2.65
C MET A 59 10.44 -10.48 -1.51
N ASN A 60 10.67 -9.87 -0.35
CA ASN A 60 9.87 -10.13 0.82
C ASN A 60 8.77 -9.07 0.87
N THR A 61 7.51 -9.50 0.81
CA THR A 61 6.38 -8.61 1.05
C THR A 61 6.41 -8.21 2.53
N PHE A 62 6.40 -6.91 2.77
CA PHE A 62 6.39 -6.33 4.11
C PHE A 62 4.99 -5.92 4.57
N GLY A 63 4.13 -5.48 3.66
CA GLY A 63 2.75 -5.15 3.97
C GLY A 63 1.86 -5.02 2.74
N LEU A 64 0.56 -5.26 2.92
CA LEU A 64 -0.46 -5.14 1.89
C LEU A 64 -1.62 -4.28 2.40
N GLY A 65 -2.14 -3.41 1.53
CA GLY A 65 -3.35 -2.64 1.82
C GLY A 65 -4.26 -2.54 0.60
N HIS A 66 -5.56 -2.57 0.87
CA HIS A 66 -6.60 -2.37 -0.13
C HIS A 66 -7.68 -1.45 0.44
N ASP A 67 -8.17 -0.55 -0.39
CA ASP A 67 -9.25 0.35 -0.03
C ASP A 67 -10.23 0.57 -1.19
N VAL A 68 -11.49 0.80 -0.84
CA VAL A 68 -12.60 1.00 -1.77
C VAL A 68 -13.42 2.19 -1.29
N VAL A 69 -13.69 3.11 -2.19
CA VAL A 69 -14.34 4.40 -1.92
C VAL A 69 -15.59 4.52 -2.79
N ASP A 70 -16.71 4.84 -2.15
CA ASP A 70 -17.92 5.31 -2.84
C ASP A 70 -17.69 6.76 -3.32
N VAL A 71 -17.70 6.95 -4.64
CA VAL A 71 -17.38 8.22 -5.27
C VAL A 71 -18.46 9.29 -5.00
N ALA A 72 -19.73 8.89 -4.88
CA ALA A 72 -20.82 9.82 -4.66
C ALA A 72 -20.79 10.36 -3.22
N ALA A 73 -20.63 9.47 -2.25
CA ALA A 73 -20.48 9.85 -0.83
C ALA A 73 -19.22 10.70 -0.62
N PHE A 74 -18.11 10.33 -1.27
CA PHE A 74 -16.88 11.12 -1.25
C PHE A 74 -17.10 12.52 -1.84
N ALA A 75 -17.78 12.63 -2.98
CA ALA A 75 -18.06 13.91 -3.62
C ALA A 75 -18.95 14.81 -2.74
N GLU A 76 -19.93 14.24 -2.05
CA GLU A 76 -20.76 14.96 -1.09
C GLU A 76 -19.90 15.54 0.05
N GLN A 77 -19.07 14.70 0.68
CA GLN A 77 -18.16 15.13 1.75
C GLN A 77 -17.16 16.19 1.29
N LEU A 78 -16.65 16.07 0.05
CA LEU A 78 -15.74 17.05 -0.54
C LEU A 78 -16.42 18.42 -0.75
N GLY A 79 -17.71 18.41 -1.11
CA GLY A 79 -18.50 19.61 -1.39
C GLY A 79 -19.12 20.29 -0.17
N GLN A 80 -19.13 19.64 1.00
CA GLN A 80 -19.71 20.20 2.22
C GLN A 80 -18.98 21.50 2.65
N PRO A 81 -19.71 22.61 2.91
CA PRO A 81 -19.11 23.83 3.44
C PRO A 81 -18.36 23.58 4.75
N GLY A 82 -17.09 24.01 4.81
CA GLY A 82 -16.24 23.78 5.98
C GLY A 82 -15.61 22.38 6.04
N SER A 83 -15.80 21.54 5.02
CA SER A 83 -15.16 20.23 4.96
C SER A 83 -13.64 20.33 4.96
N HIS A 84 -13.02 19.52 5.82
CA HIS A 84 -11.57 19.35 5.86
C HIS A 84 -11.06 18.37 4.80
N MET A 85 -11.95 17.69 4.06
CA MET A 85 -11.58 16.60 3.14
C MET A 85 -10.59 17.06 2.07
N ARG A 86 -10.82 18.23 1.46
CA ARG A 86 -9.90 18.80 0.46
C ARG A 86 -8.54 19.15 1.06
N ALA A 87 -8.48 19.47 2.35
CA ALA A 87 -7.24 19.83 3.04
C ALA A 87 -6.33 18.62 3.30
N LEU A 88 -6.85 17.39 3.22
CA LEU A 88 -6.11 16.14 3.34
C LEU A 88 -5.23 15.83 2.11
N PHE A 89 -5.47 16.53 1.01
CA PHE A 89 -4.69 16.42 -0.22
C PHE A 89 -3.64 17.52 -0.31
N SER A 90 -2.53 17.21 -0.95
CA SER A 90 -1.54 18.20 -1.34
C SER A 90 -2.03 19.05 -2.50
N VAL A 91 -1.42 20.22 -2.68
CA VAL A 91 -1.67 21.08 -3.83
C VAL A 91 -1.36 20.36 -5.15
N ARG A 92 -0.38 19.45 -5.15
CA ARG A 92 0.04 18.68 -6.32
C ARG A 92 -1.02 17.64 -6.69
N GLU A 93 -1.56 16.93 -5.71
CA GLU A 93 -2.62 15.94 -5.91
C GLU A 93 -3.89 16.58 -6.47
N VAL A 94 -4.32 17.70 -5.87
CA VAL A 94 -5.49 18.47 -6.31
C VAL A 94 -5.32 18.96 -7.74
N ARG A 95 -4.16 19.54 -8.06
CA ARG A 95 -3.87 19.99 -9.43
C ARG A 95 -3.93 18.84 -10.43
N GLN A 96 -3.30 17.71 -10.12
CA GLN A 96 -3.28 16.56 -11.01
C GLN A 96 -4.69 15.96 -11.19
N ALA A 97 -5.49 15.89 -10.13
CA ALA A 97 -6.88 15.45 -10.20
C ALA A 97 -7.73 16.38 -11.09
N ALA A 98 -7.60 17.69 -10.93
CA ALA A 98 -8.28 18.66 -11.78
C ALA A 98 -7.84 18.56 -13.25
N ASP A 99 -6.56 18.34 -13.52
CA ASP A 99 -6.02 18.17 -14.88
C ASP A 99 -6.56 16.89 -15.54
N ARG A 100 -6.61 15.78 -14.79
CA ARG A 100 -7.19 14.51 -15.25
C ARG A 100 -8.68 14.64 -15.53
N ALA A 101 -9.42 15.32 -14.65
CA ALA A 101 -10.84 15.58 -14.83
C ALA A 101 -11.14 16.28 -16.16
N ARG A 102 -10.34 17.32 -16.48
CA ARG A 102 -10.45 18.02 -17.77
C ARG A 102 -10.10 17.14 -18.97
N GLN A 103 -9.11 16.25 -18.84
CA GLN A 103 -8.71 15.33 -19.92
C GLN A 103 -9.74 14.23 -20.18
N LYS A 104 -10.38 13.71 -19.12
CA LYS A 104 -11.35 12.61 -19.19
C LYS A 104 -12.79 13.09 -19.34
N ASN A 105 -13.02 14.40 -19.23
CA ASN A 105 -14.33 15.02 -19.27
C ASN A 105 -15.28 14.44 -18.21
N ASP A 106 -14.76 14.27 -16.99
CA ASP A 106 -15.46 13.80 -15.81
C ASP A 106 -15.17 14.73 -14.60
N GLY A 107 -15.60 14.35 -13.39
CA GLY A 107 -15.49 15.17 -12.19
C GLY A 107 -14.17 15.01 -11.45
N GLU A 108 -13.63 16.11 -10.90
CA GLU A 108 -12.44 16.10 -10.02
C GLU A 108 -12.59 15.14 -8.84
N ALA A 109 -13.81 15.01 -8.30
CA ALA A 109 -14.10 14.12 -7.17
C ALA A 109 -13.78 12.65 -7.45
N VAL A 110 -13.94 12.17 -8.70
CA VAL A 110 -13.61 10.78 -9.08
C VAL A 110 -12.11 10.52 -8.92
N HIS A 111 -11.29 11.45 -9.41
CA HIS A 111 -9.83 11.36 -9.34
C HIS A 111 -9.31 11.54 -7.92
N LEU A 112 -9.93 12.42 -7.12
CA LEU A 112 -9.61 12.57 -5.71
C LEU A 112 -10.06 11.36 -4.88
N ALA A 113 -11.18 10.72 -5.19
CA ALA A 113 -11.62 9.48 -4.55
C ALA A 113 -10.63 8.34 -4.80
N ALA A 114 -10.10 8.20 -6.02
CA ALA A 114 -9.06 7.22 -6.33
C ALA A 114 -7.76 7.49 -5.56
N LYS A 115 -7.35 8.76 -5.44
CA LYS A 115 -6.20 9.14 -4.62
C LYS A 115 -6.44 8.91 -3.13
N TRP A 116 -7.67 9.13 -2.65
CA TRP A 116 -8.06 8.82 -1.27
C TRP A 116 -7.94 7.33 -0.97
N ALA A 117 -8.48 6.48 -1.85
CA ALA A 117 -8.30 5.03 -1.76
C ALA A 117 -6.81 4.67 -1.71
N GLY A 118 -5.98 5.34 -2.50
CA GLY A 118 -4.53 5.15 -2.48
C GLY A 118 -3.85 5.49 -1.15
N LYS A 119 -4.25 6.60 -0.51
CA LYS A 119 -3.74 7.00 0.82
C LYS A 119 -4.16 6.00 1.90
N GLU A 120 -5.42 5.58 1.90
CA GLU A 120 -5.95 4.59 2.86
C GLU A 120 -5.32 3.21 2.66
N ALA A 121 -5.15 2.77 1.41
CA ALA A 121 -4.46 1.53 1.09
C ALA A 121 -2.98 1.58 1.54
N PHE A 122 -2.31 2.72 1.40
CA PHE A 122 -0.94 2.89 1.91
C PHE A 122 -0.89 2.81 3.44
N LEU A 123 -1.79 3.51 4.14
CA LEU A 123 -1.90 3.44 5.60
C LEU A 123 -2.13 1.99 6.06
N LYS A 124 -3.07 1.28 5.43
CA LYS A 124 -3.34 -0.13 5.73
C LYS A 124 -2.11 -1.02 5.54
N ALA A 125 -1.36 -0.83 4.44
CA ALA A 125 -0.14 -1.58 4.18
C ALA A 125 0.97 -1.28 5.22
N TRP A 126 1.08 -0.03 5.67
CA TRP A 126 2.03 0.34 6.72
C TRP A 126 1.63 -0.25 8.08
N CYS A 127 0.34 -0.21 8.42
CA CYS A 127 -0.18 -0.85 9.63
C CYS A 127 0.03 -2.37 9.62
N ASP A 128 -0.19 -3.02 8.48
CA ASP A 128 0.06 -4.46 8.30
C ASP A 128 1.52 -4.82 8.58
N PHE A 129 2.46 -4.01 8.10
CA PHE A 129 3.89 -4.17 8.40
C PHE A 129 4.21 -3.97 9.89
N LEU A 130 3.65 -2.93 10.53
CA LEU A 130 3.89 -2.64 11.94
C LEU A 130 3.35 -3.73 12.87
N GLY A 131 2.23 -4.36 12.49
CA GLY A 131 1.59 -5.41 13.27
C GLY A 131 1.25 -4.93 14.69
N GLY A 132 1.95 -5.48 15.70
CA GLY A 132 1.76 -5.10 17.11
C GLY A 132 2.62 -3.93 17.59
N ALA A 133 3.46 -3.34 16.73
CA ALA A 133 4.28 -2.19 17.09
C ALA A 133 3.41 -0.93 17.27
N PRO A 134 3.85 0.05 18.09
CA PRO A 134 3.15 1.32 18.23
C PRO A 134 3.09 2.07 16.90
N PHE A 135 1.94 2.67 16.59
CA PHE A 135 1.81 3.55 15.43
C PHE A 135 2.55 4.87 15.66
N PRO A 136 3.26 5.39 14.64
CA PRO A 136 3.97 6.67 14.74
C PRO A 136 3.01 7.88 14.84
N PHE A 137 1.76 7.71 14.45
CA PHE A 137 0.71 8.73 14.44
C PHE A 137 -0.59 8.17 15.02
N THR A 138 -1.44 9.07 15.53
CA THR A 138 -2.83 8.79 15.91
C THR A 138 -3.76 9.16 14.76
N LEU A 139 -5.04 8.77 14.87
CA LEU A 139 -6.07 9.17 13.91
C LEU A 139 -6.20 10.70 13.77
N ASP A 140 -5.95 11.45 14.84
CA ASP A 140 -6.13 12.89 14.88
C ASP A 140 -4.93 13.67 14.31
N ASN A 141 -3.74 13.08 14.28
CA ASN A 141 -2.51 13.75 13.85
C ASN A 141 -1.84 13.12 12.63
N PHE A 142 -2.51 12.17 11.97
CA PHE A 142 -1.97 11.51 10.79
C PHE A 142 -1.72 12.52 9.66
N PRO A 143 -0.50 12.58 9.08
CA PRO A 143 -0.10 13.63 8.15
C PRO A 143 -0.59 13.35 6.72
N TRP A 144 -1.91 13.31 6.51
CA TRP A 144 -2.54 12.95 5.23
C TRP A 144 -1.99 13.71 4.02
N ARG A 145 -1.68 15.00 4.19
CA ARG A 145 -1.15 15.85 3.12
C ARG A 145 0.27 15.48 2.69
N GLU A 146 1.03 14.85 3.58
CA GLU A 146 2.43 14.50 3.35
C GLU A 146 2.60 13.15 2.65
N ILE A 147 1.53 12.34 2.62
CA ILE A 147 1.45 11.07 1.90
C ILE A 147 0.77 11.33 0.56
N GLU A 148 1.54 11.71 -0.46
CA GLU A 148 0.99 12.09 -1.75
C GLU A 148 0.85 10.88 -2.68
N ILE A 149 -0.29 10.76 -3.37
CA ILE A 149 -0.48 9.81 -4.47
C ILE A 149 -0.37 10.59 -5.79
N LEU A 150 0.74 10.41 -6.52
CA LEU A 150 1.07 11.22 -7.70
C LEU A 150 1.39 10.33 -8.90
N ASP A 151 0.80 10.67 -10.05
CA ASP A 151 1.15 9.99 -11.30
C ASP A 151 2.48 10.52 -11.85
N ASP A 152 3.30 9.63 -12.42
CA ASP A 152 4.47 9.99 -13.22
C ASP A 152 4.07 10.55 -14.60
N SER A 153 5.06 10.89 -15.42
CA SER A 153 4.84 11.43 -16.78
C SER A 153 4.12 10.47 -17.73
N ARG A 154 4.10 9.18 -17.42
CA ARG A 154 3.37 8.13 -18.17
C ARG A 154 2.00 7.85 -17.57
N GLY A 155 1.64 8.51 -16.48
CA GLY A 155 0.38 8.33 -15.78
C GLY A 155 0.37 7.16 -14.81
N VAL A 156 1.53 6.58 -14.47
CA VAL A 156 1.63 5.51 -13.46
C VAL A 156 1.61 6.15 -12.06
N PRO A 157 0.69 5.78 -11.16
CA PRO A 157 0.64 6.32 -9.81
C PRO A 157 1.80 5.83 -8.95
N HIS A 158 2.29 6.70 -8.06
CA HIS A 158 3.32 6.41 -7.06
C HIS A 158 2.98 7.07 -5.72
N VAL A 159 3.46 6.47 -4.63
CA VAL A 159 3.41 7.08 -3.30
C VAL A 159 4.66 7.96 -3.12
N SER A 160 4.46 9.21 -2.72
CA SER A 160 5.52 10.17 -2.41
C SER A 160 5.33 10.68 -0.99
N LEU A 161 6.30 10.42 -0.12
CA LEU A 161 6.29 10.87 1.27
C LEU A 161 7.08 12.16 1.43
N SER A 162 6.62 13.04 2.31
CA SER A 162 7.27 14.30 2.66
C SER A 162 7.12 14.57 4.16
N GLY A 163 7.61 15.73 4.63
CA GLY A 163 7.47 16.17 6.01
C GLY A 163 7.87 15.13 7.04
N ASP A 164 7.07 14.98 8.09
CA ASP A 164 7.26 14.05 9.19
C ASP A 164 6.91 12.60 8.78
N ALA A 165 6.06 12.40 7.77
CA ALA A 165 5.70 11.07 7.28
C ALA A 165 6.90 10.30 6.71
N SER A 166 7.81 10.98 6.01
CA SER A 166 8.99 10.35 5.40
C SER A 166 9.96 9.73 6.42
N PRO A 167 10.48 10.47 7.42
CA PRO A 167 11.40 9.90 8.41
C PRO A 167 10.72 8.87 9.32
N ALA A 168 9.43 9.04 9.66
CA ALA A 168 8.67 8.04 10.41
C ALA A 168 8.61 6.71 9.64
N PHE A 169 8.24 6.76 8.35
CA PHE A 169 8.21 5.59 7.50
C PHE A 169 9.59 4.93 7.39
N GLN A 170 10.67 5.68 7.17
CA GLN A 170 12.00 5.08 7.08
C GLN A 170 12.47 4.43 8.39
N THR A 171 12.12 5.01 9.53
CA THR A 171 12.52 4.50 10.85
C THR A 171 11.89 3.13 11.12
N ASP A 172 10.61 2.97 10.79
CA ASP A 172 9.88 1.72 11.02
C ASP A 172 10.47 0.55 10.20
N TYR A 173 11.03 0.84 9.03
CA TYR A 173 11.71 -0.15 8.18
C TYR A 173 13.21 -0.27 8.48
N LEU A 174 13.66 0.12 9.68
CA LEU A 174 15.05 0.04 10.14
C LEU A 174 16.04 0.76 9.20
N GLY A 175 15.60 1.86 8.57
CA GLY A 175 16.39 2.62 7.61
C GLY A 175 16.48 1.99 6.22
N LEU A 176 15.82 0.86 5.98
CA LEU A 176 15.63 0.35 4.62
C LEU A 176 14.66 1.28 3.88
N ILE A 177 14.89 1.46 2.58
CA ILE A 177 13.92 2.11 1.70
C ILE A 177 13.10 0.99 1.04
N PRO A 178 11.91 0.65 1.58
CA PRO A 178 11.08 -0.37 0.95
C PRO A 178 10.55 0.15 -0.39
N ASP A 179 10.35 -0.77 -1.33
CA ASP A 179 9.72 -0.45 -2.61
C ASP A 179 8.20 -0.47 -2.39
N VAL A 180 7.55 0.67 -2.66
CA VAL A 180 6.09 0.81 -2.53
C VAL A 180 5.48 0.76 -3.92
N ARG A 181 4.63 -0.24 -4.16
CA ARG A 181 3.88 -0.43 -5.40
C ARG A 181 2.43 -0.06 -5.14
N ILE A 182 1.85 0.75 -6.02
CA ILE A 182 0.45 1.16 -5.94
C ILE A 182 -0.23 0.96 -7.29
N SER A 183 -1.50 0.56 -7.24
CA SER A 183 -2.41 0.54 -8.39
C SER A 183 -3.72 1.19 -7.98
N LEU A 184 -4.25 2.04 -8.86
CA LEU A 184 -5.52 2.73 -8.68
C LEU A 184 -6.48 2.29 -9.79
N SER A 185 -7.75 2.11 -9.45
CA SER A 185 -8.82 1.86 -10.40
C SER A 185 -10.06 2.64 -10.00
N HIS A 186 -10.86 3.04 -10.99
CA HIS A 186 -12.22 3.49 -10.74
C HIS A 186 -13.11 3.02 -11.88
N ASP A 187 -14.32 2.58 -11.53
CA ASP A 187 -15.36 2.21 -12.49
C ASP A 187 -16.73 2.50 -11.89
N GLY A 188 -17.58 3.16 -12.67
CA GLY A 188 -18.88 3.65 -12.23
C GLY A 188 -18.80 4.41 -10.89
N PRO A 189 -19.53 3.95 -9.84
CA PRO A 189 -19.60 4.65 -8.56
C PRO A 189 -18.43 4.33 -7.61
N VAL A 190 -17.47 3.50 -8.03
CA VAL A 190 -16.43 2.97 -7.13
C VAL A 190 -15.05 3.43 -7.57
N ALA A 191 -14.25 3.87 -6.60
CA ALA A 191 -12.81 3.97 -6.73
C ALA A 191 -12.13 2.96 -5.79
N SER A 192 -10.99 2.42 -6.18
CA SER A 192 -10.25 1.44 -5.38
C SER A 192 -8.75 1.59 -5.57
N ALA A 193 -8.00 1.14 -4.57
CA ALA A 193 -6.55 1.09 -4.65
C ALA A 193 -5.99 -0.12 -3.93
N VAL A 194 -4.90 -0.66 -4.47
CA VAL A 194 -4.06 -1.67 -3.83
C VAL A 194 -2.67 -1.11 -3.66
N VAL A 195 -2.10 -1.28 -2.46
CA VAL A 195 -0.72 -0.97 -2.14
C VAL A 195 -0.02 -2.23 -1.66
N MET A 196 1.20 -2.43 -2.13
CA MET A 196 2.12 -3.45 -1.66
C MET A 196 3.44 -2.78 -1.29
N ILE A 197 3.90 -3.06 -0.07
CA ILE A 197 5.22 -2.65 0.41
C ILE A 197 6.10 -3.89 0.44
N GLN A 198 7.27 -3.81 -0.17
CA GLN A 198 8.18 -4.94 -0.30
C GLN A 198 9.63 -4.52 -0.06
N SER A 199 10.50 -5.51 0.18
CA SER A 199 11.95 -5.28 0.26
C SER A 199 12.44 -4.55 -0.99
N GLY A 200 13.20 -3.46 -0.80
CA GLY A 200 13.79 -2.70 -1.88
C GLY A 200 14.59 -3.59 -2.81
N ASN A 201 14.32 -3.51 -4.12
CA ASN A 201 15.03 -4.31 -5.10
C ASN A 201 16.40 -3.67 -5.38
N ASN A 202 17.48 -4.22 -4.82
CA ASN A 202 18.85 -3.82 -5.20
C ASN A 202 19.20 -4.20 -6.66
N SER A 203 18.27 -4.82 -7.39
CA SER A 203 18.43 -5.30 -8.75
C SER A 203 17.52 -4.55 -9.72
N ARG A 204 17.69 -3.23 -9.85
CA ARG A 204 17.30 -2.53 -11.09
C ARG A 204 18.51 -2.41 -12.02
N GLU A 205 19.09 -3.53 -12.39
CA GLU A 205 19.64 -3.68 -13.74
C GLU A 205 18.52 -4.26 -14.60
N ILE A 206 17.82 -3.39 -15.32
CA ILE A 206 17.00 -3.81 -16.46
C ILE A 206 17.60 -3.08 -17.65
N ARG A 207 18.14 -3.85 -18.58
CA ARG A 207 18.58 -3.39 -19.91
C ARG A 207 17.40 -2.88 -20.72
#